data_AF-A0A962WDR7-F1
#
_entry.id   AF-A0A962WDR7-F1
#
_cell.length_a   1.000
_cell.length_b   1.000
_cell.length_c   1.000
_cell.angle_alpha   90.00
_cell.angle_beta   90.00
_cell.angle_gamma   90.00
#
_symmetry.space_group_name_H-M   'P 1'
#
loop_
_entity.id
_entity.type
_entity.pdbx_description
1 polymer ?
#
loop_
_entity_poly.entity_id
_entity_poly.type
_entity_poly.pdbx_seq_one_letter_code
_entity_poly.pdbx_strand_id
1 'polypeptide(L)'
;ATQKLVGYEFKAIVGGATYEVTLQNDQPLSEVMSDVNAQLTGKCIGCETANVAITGNGSLMFIDDALSYIATSYALRDNNNLYGIAGAGVLESALTRTQEVSVANGATAHIAYISVDNVGTKHREVRTAVHNGTASLIKTATVNSVGNVVTNVIEGANTSNPTRFESNRALLTDTGGNTVGVNWGRWQDGWNASLSGTGTGSAGHAHYIYSDQVTTPSNYPALSSASFNYVGGTKPTDELGRAGSITSATMNVDFATQQINSYTLNATTPGRTWALSAAGAIGFATAKAGNLALNGTCTGCSTTTAVGNASAEFIGGNANYAISSFGASIGDNSNQIVGTALFQR
;
A
#
# COMPACT_ATOMS: atom_id res chain seq x y z
N ALA A 1 14.98 -17.64 -14.67
CA ALA A 1 15.21 -18.19 -13.32
C ALA A 1 14.23 -19.33 -13.11
N THR A 2 14.68 -20.49 -12.62
CA THR A 2 13.78 -21.62 -12.33
C THR A 2 12.92 -21.26 -11.12
N GLN A 3 11.60 -21.25 -11.28
CA GLN A 3 10.67 -21.01 -10.18
C GLN A 3 10.71 -22.19 -9.22
N LYS A 4 10.74 -21.92 -7.91
CA LYS A 4 10.76 -22.93 -6.85
C LYS A 4 9.57 -22.74 -5.92
N LEU A 5 9.00 -23.84 -5.44
CA LEU A 5 8.05 -23.80 -4.34
C LEU A 5 8.83 -23.73 -3.03
N VAL A 6 8.72 -22.61 -2.30
CA VAL A 6 9.49 -22.35 -1.07
C VAL A 6 8.80 -22.85 0.20
N GLY A 7 7.55 -23.28 0.11
CA GLY A 7 6.80 -23.88 1.22
C GLY A 7 5.30 -23.92 0.93
N TYR A 8 4.65 -24.99 1.42
CA TYR A 8 3.19 -25.13 1.40
C TYR A 8 2.75 -25.81 2.70
N GLU A 9 1.88 -25.15 3.44
CA GLU A 9 1.31 -25.67 4.70
C GLU A 9 -0.20 -25.62 4.62
N PHE A 10 -0.85 -26.69 5.07
CA PHE A 10 -2.30 -26.71 5.23
C PHE A 10 -2.72 -27.46 6.48
N LYS A 11 -3.93 -27.13 6.95
CA LYS A 11 -4.59 -27.83 8.05
C LYS A 11 -5.83 -28.53 7.52
N ALA A 12 -5.95 -29.83 7.79
CA ALA A 12 -7.14 -30.62 7.48
C ALA A 12 -7.80 -31.13 8.76
N ILE A 13 -9.14 -31.19 8.80
CA ILE A 13 -9.88 -31.72 9.95
C ILE A 13 -10.68 -32.94 9.49
N VAL A 14 -10.49 -34.07 10.18
CA VAL A 14 -11.03 -35.38 9.77
C VAL A 14 -11.52 -36.12 10.99
N GLY A 15 -12.81 -36.45 11.05
CA GLY A 15 -13.37 -37.20 12.18
C GLY A 15 -13.10 -36.56 13.56
N GLY A 16 -12.92 -35.23 13.61
CA GLY A 16 -12.58 -34.48 14.83
C GLY A 16 -11.08 -34.31 15.12
N ALA A 17 -10.20 -34.97 14.37
CA ALA A 17 -8.75 -34.80 14.48
C ALA A 17 -8.22 -33.75 13.48
N THR A 18 -7.21 -32.97 13.88
CA THR A 18 -6.58 -31.94 13.04
C THR A 18 -5.22 -32.42 12.55
N TYR A 19 -4.98 -32.30 11.26
CA TYR A 19 -3.75 -32.70 10.58
C TYR A 19 -3.04 -31.45 10.09
N GLU A 20 -1.86 -31.17 10.63
CA GLU A 20 -0.98 -30.11 10.12
C GLU A 20 0.03 -30.76 9.18
N VAL A 21 -0.03 -30.40 7.90
CA VAL A 21 0.77 -31.01 6.85
C VAL A 21 1.61 -29.94 6.17
N THR A 22 2.90 -30.22 6.06
CA THR A 22 3.88 -29.37 5.39
C THR A 22 4.47 -30.14 4.20
N LEU A 23 4.44 -29.50 3.05
CA LEU A 23 5.15 -29.94 1.85
C LEU A 23 6.59 -29.47 1.97
N GLN A 24 7.54 -30.41 2.09
CA GLN A 24 8.94 -30.05 2.22
C GLN A 24 9.60 -29.78 0.87
N ASN A 25 10.33 -28.66 0.86
CA ASN A 25 11.49 -28.30 0.05
C ASN A 25 11.34 -27.74 -1.36
N ASP A 26 12.35 -26.88 -1.58
CA ASP A 26 12.98 -26.15 -2.69
C ASP A 26 12.98 -26.79 -4.10
N GLN A 27 11.99 -27.62 -4.41
CA GLN A 27 11.83 -28.30 -5.68
C GLN A 27 11.46 -27.32 -6.80
N PRO A 28 11.94 -27.55 -8.04
CA PRO A 28 11.46 -26.82 -9.21
C PRO A 28 9.95 -26.95 -9.34
N LEU A 29 9.26 -25.84 -9.62
CA LEU A 29 7.80 -25.82 -9.77
C LEU A 29 7.32 -26.82 -10.85
N SER A 30 8.14 -27.03 -11.89
CA SER A 30 7.89 -28.01 -12.94
C SER A 30 7.77 -29.44 -12.43
N GLU A 31 8.55 -29.83 -11.41
CA GLU A 31 8.52 -31.17 -10.82
C GLU A 31 7.32 -31.35 -9.90
N VAL A 32 6.98 -30.30 -9.13
CA VAL A 32 5.82 -30.32 -8.22
C VAL A 32 4.48 -30.37 -8.98
N MET A 33 4.44 -29.79 -10.18
CA MET A 33 3.24 -29.79 -11.03
C MET A 33 3.09 -31.07 -11.87
N SER A 34 4.19 -31.75 -12.22
CA SER A 34 4.15 -32.93 -13.08
C SER A 34 4.13 -34.26 -12.33
N ASP A 35 4.55 -34.27 -11.06
CA ASP A 35 4.83 -35.50 -10.32
C ASP A 35 3.88 -35.71 -9.13
N VAL A 36 3.44 -36.95 -8.96
CA VAL A 36 2.47 -37.39 -7.93
C VAL A 36 3.18 -37.66 -6.59
N ASN A 37 4.43 -37.22 -6.41
CA ASN A 37 5.33 -37.72 -5.37
C ASN A 37 5.95 -36.62 -4.51
N ALA A 38 5.32 -35.46 -4.37
CA ALA A 38 5.74 -34.51 -3.35
C ALA A 38 5.53 -35.16 -1.97
N GLN A 39 6.64 -35.42 -1.25
CA GLN A 39 6.60 -36.04 0.07
C GLN A 39 5.97 -35.05 1.06
N LEU A 40 4.83 -35.45 1.59
CA LEU A 40 4.14 -34.76 2.66
C LEU A 40 4.61 -35.31 3.99
N THR A 41 4.99 -34.42 4.90
CA THR A 41 5.23 -34.75 6.30
C THR A 41 4.28 -33.95 7.16
N GLY A 42 3.71 -34.58 8.19
CA GLY A 42 2.76 -33.90 9.06
C GLY A 42 2.61 -34.56 10.41
N LYS A 43 1.80 -33.92 11.26
CA LYS A 43 1.43 -34.43 12.57
C LYS A 43 -0.10 -34.43 12.72
N CYS A 44 -0.63 -35.44 13.39
CA CYS A 44 -2.01 -35.42 13.87
C CYS A 44 -2.11 -34.83 15.29
N ILE A 45 -3.01 -33.87 15.46
CA ILE A 45 -3.40 -33.25 16.72
C ILE A 45 -4.82 -33.73 17.05
N GLY A 46 -4.99 -34.39 18.20
CA GLY A 46 -6.28 -34.94 18.64
C GLY A 46 -6.57 -36.39 18.21
N CYS A 47 -5.62 -37.07 17.55
CA CYS A 47 -5.66 -38.52 17.39
C CYS A 47 -5.46 -39.23 18.74
N GLU A 48 -6.02 -40.44 18.89
CA GLU A 48 -5.92 -41.26 20.11
C GLU A 48 -4.46 -41.50 20.57
N THR A 49 -3.52 -41.46 19.63
CA THR A 49 -2.08 -41.36 19.88
C THR A 49 -1.57 -40.00 19.41
N ALA A 50 -1.11 -39.16 20.34
CA ALA A 50 -0.54 -37.85 20.03
C ALA A 50 0.77 -37.98 19.22
N ASN A 51 0.94 -37.13 18.21
CA ASN A 51 2.17 -37.00 17.40
C ASN A 51 2.53 -38.20 16.51
N VAL A 52 1.55 -38.82 15.86
CA VAL A 52 1.88 -39.80 14.82
C VAL A 52 2.45 -39.08 13.59
N ALA A 53 3.63 -39.52 13.14
CA ALA A 53 4.25 -39.03 11.91
C ALA A 53 3.46 -39.56 10.72
N ILE A 54 2.94 -38.65 9.91
CA ILE A 54 2.15 -39.01 8.74
C ILE A 54 3.00 -38.74 7.52
N THR A 55 3.07 -39.74 6.64
CA THR A 55 3.72 -39.62 5.33
C THR A 55 2.67 -39.76 4.25
N GLY A 56 2.87 -39.04 3.16
CA GLY A 56 1.91 -39.05 2.06
C GLY A 56 2.49 -38.49 0.79
N ASN A 57 1.70 -38.67 -0.26
CA ASN A 57 1.97 -38.10 -1.57
C ASN A 57 0.92 -37.02 -1.83
N GLY A 58 1.37 -35.90 -2.37
CA GLY A 58 0.51 -34.80 -2.81
C GLY A 58 0.76 -34.41 -4.25
N SER A 59 -0.26 -33.87 -4.90
CA SER A 59 -0.15 -33.15 -6.16
C SER A 59 -0.72 -31.75 -5.99
N LEU A 60 0.01 -30.75 -6.50
CA LEU A 60 -0.43 -29.36 -6.58
C LEU A 60 -0.72 -29.04 -8.05
N MET A 61 -1.88 -28.48 -8.32
CA MET A 61 -2.24 -27.97 -9.64
C MET A 61 -2.65 -26.52 -9.53
N PHE A 62 -2.08 -25.65 -10.35
CA PHE A 62 -2.58 -24.29 -10.50
C PHE A 62 -3.78 -24.30 -11.45
N ILE A 63 -4.90 -23.69 -11.04
CA ILE A 63 -6.19 -23.78 -11.77
C ILE A 63 -6.37 -22.63 -12.78
N ASP A 64 -5.40 -21.72 -12.92
CA ASP A 64 -5.42 -20.68 -13.96
C ASP A 64 -4.00 -20.29 -14.43
N ASP A 65 -3.96 -19.45 -15.45
CA ASP A 65 -2.74 -18.85 -16.03
C ASP A 65 -2.07 -17.82 -15.13
N ALA A 66 -2.83 -17.28 -14.16
CA ALA A 66 -2.39 -16.29 -13.19
C ALA A 66 -1.82 -16.91 -11.88
N LEU A 67 -1.77 -18.23 -11.78
CA LEU A 67 -1.39 -19.01 -10.58
C LEU A 67 -2.29 -18.71 -9.37
N SER A 68 -3.55 -18.34 -9.63
CA SER A 68 -4.43 -17.73 -8.64
C SER A 68 -5.11 -18.71 -7.70
N TYR A 69 -5.02 -19.98 -8.04
CA TYR A 69 -5.74 -21.05 -7.40
C TYR A 69 -4.83 -22.26 -7.38
N ILE A 70 -4.67 -22.88 -6.21
CA ILE A 70 -3.91 -24.12 -6.06
C ILE A 70 -4.88 -25.23 -5.67
N ALA A 71 -5.29 -26.07 -6.60
CA ALA A 71 -5.92 -27.33 -6.25
C ALA A 71 -4.86 -28.27 -5.65
N THR A 72 -5.17 -28.85 -4.50
CA THR A 72 -4.33 -29.88 -3.91
C THR A 72 -5.08 -31.19 -3.82
N SER A 73 -4.37 -32.28 -4.09
CA SER A 73 -4.84 -33.62 -3.76
C SER A 73 -3.75 -34.29 -2.95
N TYR A 74 -4.12 -35.03 -1.92
CA TYR A 74 -3.16 -35.71 -1.08
C TYR A 74 -3.71 -37.04 -0.58
N ALA A 75 -2.80 -37.98 -0.35
CA ALA A 75 -3.09 -39.26 0.28
C ALA A 75 -2.18 -39.40 1.50
N LEU A 76 -2.77 -39.37 2.69
CA LEU A 76 -2.04 -39.51 3.95
C LEU A 76 -2.14 -40.96 4.45
N ARG A 77 -1.03 -41.47 4.98
CA ARG A 77 -0.95 -42.81 5.55
C ARG A 77 -0.34 -42.77 6.95
N ASP A 78 -0.89 -43.61 7.82
CA ASP A 78 -0.30 -43.98 9.10
C ASP A 78 -0.40 -45.50 9.27
N ASN A 79 0.70 -46.17 9.60
CA ASN A 79 0.76 -47.60 9.95
C ASN A 79 -0.12 -48.52 9.07
N ASN A 80 0.03 -48.40 7.73
CA ASN A 80 -0.73 -49.12 6.68
C ASN A 80 -2.21 -48.73 6.49
N ASN A 81 -2.77 -47.81 7.27
CA ASN A 81 -4.10 -47.26 7.05
C ASN A 81 -4.05 -46.05 6.11
N LEU A 82 -4.87 -46.07 5.07
CA LEU A 82 -5.06 -44.95 4.15
C LEU A 82 -6.11 -44.00 4.72
N TYR A 83 -5.69 -42.78 5.07
CA TYR A 83 -6.58 -41.68 5.41
C TYR A 83 -6.70 -40.82 4.13
N GLY A 84 -7.57 -41.27 3.23
CA GLY A 84 -7.77 -40.63 1.93
C GLY A 84 -8.65 -39.40 2.06
N ILE A 85 -8.08 -38.20 1.85
CA ILE A 85 -8.83 -36.96 1.69
C ILE A 85 -8.28 -36.23 0.47
N ALA A 86 -9.08 -36.23 -0.60
CA ALA A 86 -8.97 -35.19 -1.61
C ALA A 86 -9.62 -33.92 -1.04
N GLY A 87 -8.83 -32.87 -0.82
CA GLY A 87 -9.35 -31.57 -0.41
C GLY A 87 -8.90 -30.51 -1.40
N ALA A 88 -9.80 -30.01 -2.25
CA ALA A 88 -9.52 -28.84 -3.06
C ALA A 88 -9.57 -27.59 -2.15
N GLY A 89 -8.41 -27.12 -1.70
CA GLY A 89 -8.31 -25.83 -1.03
C GLY A 89 -8.18 -24.72 -2.05
N VAL A 90 -9.17 -23.83 -2.16
CA VAL A 90 -8.96 -22.57 -2.90
C VAL A 90 -8.07 -21.70 -2.03
N LEU A 91 -6.77 -21.70 -2.32
CA LEU A 91 -5.95 -20.54 -1.95
C LEU A 91 -6.32 -19.45 -2.95
N GLU A 92 -7.11 -18.46 -2.54
CA GLU A 92 -7.10 -17.16 -3.24
C GLU A 92 -5.64 -16.72 -3.25
N SER A 93 -5.03 -16.74 -4.44
CA SER A 93 -3.62 -16.44 -4.53
C SER A 93 -3.32 -15.02 -4.10
N ALA A 94 -2.10 -14.93 -3.60
CA ALA A 94 -1.13 -13.91 -3.95
C ALA A 94 -1.61 -12.92 -5.03
N LEU A 95 -1.59 -11.64 -4.68
CA LEU A 95 -1.58 -10.50 -5.58
C LEU A 95 -0.93 -10.85 -6.93
N THR A 96 -1.68 -10.75 -8.03
CA THR A 96 -1.10 -10.87 -9.37
C THR A 96 -0.31 -9.60 -9.63
N ARG A 97 1.00 -9.67 -9.36
CA ARG A 97 1.90 -8.53 -9.45
C ARG A 97 2.90 -8.74 -10.57
N THR A 98 2.88 -7.85 -11.56
CA THR A 98 3.90 -7.86 -12.62
C THR A 98 5.25 -7.44 -12.08
N GLN A 99 6.30 -7.64 -12.89
CA GLN A 99 7.62 -7.08 -12.60
C GLN A 99 7.53 -5.57 -12.35
N GLU A 100 8.25 -5.10 -11.32
CA GLU A 100 8.39 -3.67 -11.06
C GLU A 100 9.18 -2.99 -12.18
N VAL A 101 8.69 -1.84 -12.63
CA VAL A 101 9.32 -1.01 -13.66
C VAL A 101 9.59 0.38 -13.08
N SER A 102 10.80 0.91 -13.31
CA SER A 102 11.12 2.30 -13.01
C SER A 102 10.31 3.22 -13.93
N VAL A 103 9.69 4.25 -13.35
CA VAL A 103 8.87 5.20 -14.12
C VAL A 103 9.73 6.17 -14.94
N ALA A 104 9.10 6.98 -15.79
CA ALA A 104 9.79 8.02 -16.55
C ALA A 104 10.27 9.17 -15.64
N ASN A 105 11.38 9.82 -16.02
CA ASN A 105 11.89 11.00 -15.33
C ASN A 105 10.83 12.11 -15.28
N GLY A 106 10.71 12.75 -14.11
CA GLY A 106 9.71 13.80 -13.87
C GLY A 106 8.36 13.29 -13.36
N ALA A 107 8.12 11.97 -13.38
CA ALA A 107 6.95 11.41 -12.70
C ALA A 107 7.02 11.64 -11.19
N THR A 108 5.86 11.73 -10.54
CA THR A 108 5.76 12.04 -9.12
C THR A 108 4.84 11.04 -8.41
N ALA A 109 5.16 10.75 -7.15
CA ALA A 109 4.33 9.96 -6.25
C ALA A 109 4.24 10.67 -4.90
N HIS A 110 3.02 10.91 -4.44
CA HIS A 110 2.73 11.44 -3.13
C HIS A 110 2.25 10.29 -2.26
N ILE A 111 2.92 10.07 -1.13
CA ILE A 111 2.66 8.96 -0.23
C ILE A 111 2.31 9.51 1.15
N ALA A 112 1.32 8.90 1.80
CA ALA A 112 0.93 9.19 3.17
C ALA A 112 0.73 7.88 3.94
N TYR A 113 1.34 7.75 5.12
CA TYR A 113 1.24 6.56 5.96
C TYR A 113 1.50 6.88 7.43
N ILE A 114 1.14 5.95 8.32
CA ILE A 114 1.48 6.02 9.73
C ILE A 114 2.49 4.91 10.00
N SER A 115 3.67 5.27 10.49
CA SER A 115 4.71 4.32 10.88
C SER A 115 4.80 4.20 12.39
N VAL A 116 5.50 3.19 12.86
CA VAL A 116 5.79 2.95 14.28
C VAL A 116 7.29 2.82 14.45
N ASP A 117 7.88 3.57 15.36
CA ASP A 117 9.29 3.40 15.68
C ASP A 117 9.55 2.17 16.57
N ASN A 118 10.81 1.94 16.90
CA ASN A 118 11.24 0.80 17.72
C ASN A 118 10.73 0.83 19.18
N VAL A 119 10.19 1.96 19.66
CA VAL A 119 9.61 2.08 21.00
C VAL A 119 8.07 2.12 20.98
N GLY A 120 7.46 1.92 19.81
CA GLY A 120 6.01 1.88 19.67
C GLY A 120 5.35 3.24 19.41
N THR A 121 6.13 4.32 19.27
CA THR A 121 5.58 5.64 18.97
C THR A 121 5.13 5.69 17.53
N LYS A 122 3.89 6.14 17.32
CA LYS A 122 3.33 6.30 15.98
C LYS A 122 3.76 7.64 15.38
N HIS A 123 4.33 7.59 14.17
CA HIS A 123 4.75 8.75 13.40
C HIS A 123 3.93 8.85 12.12
N ARG A 124 3.46 10.04 11.83
CA ARG A 124 2.71 10.34 10.61
C ARG A 124 3.65 10.84 9.54
N GLU A 125 3.61 10.21 8.38
CA GLU A 125 4.49 10.54 7.27
C GLU A 125 3.68 11.05 6.07
N VAL A 126 4.09 12.20 5.53
CA VAL A 126 3.60 12.77 4.28
C VAL A 126 4.84 13.04 3.43
N ARG A 127 4.93 12.37 2.28
CA ARG A 127 6.12 12.38 1.44
C ARG A 127 5.76 12.60 -0.02
N THR A 128 6.69 13.20 -0.74
CA THR A 128 6.61 13.39 -2.17
C THR A 128 7.92 12.98 -2.79
N ALA A 129 7.86 11.93 -3.60
CA ALA A 129 8.99 11.52 -4.41
C ALA A 129 8.79 12.00 -5.84
N VAL A 130 9.83 12.61 -6.40
CA VAL A 130 9.93 12.91 -7.83
C VAL A 130 10.96 11.97 -8.41
N HIS A 131 10.59 11.20 -9.43
CA HIS A 131 11.55 10.34 -10.10
C HIS A 131 12.57 11.20 -10.86
N ASN A 132 13.83 11.03 -10.48
CA ASN A 132 14.95 11.75 -11.08
C ASN A 132 16.13 10.78 -11.24
N GLY A 133 15.93 9.75 -12.06
CA GLY A 133 16.92 8.71 -12.33
C GLY A 133 17.49 8.10 -11.06
N THR A 134 18.79 8.28 -10.83
CA THR A 134 19.53 7.60 -9.75
C THR A 134 19.36 8.21 -8.35
N ALA A 135 18.80 9.42 -8.21
CA ALA A 135 18.69 10.10 -6.91
C ALA A 135 17.39 9.75 -6.16
N SER A 136 16.30 9.61 -6.90
CA SER A 136 15.00 9.21 -6.36
C SER A 136 14.31 8.26 -7.33
N LEU A 137 13.97 7.07 -6.83
CA LEU A 137 13.38 5.99 -7.62
C LEU A 137 11.92 5.81 -7.24
N ILE A 138 11.04 5.88 -8.24
CA ILE A 138 9.66 5.42 -8.12
C ILE A 138 9.55 4.18 -9.00
N LYS A 139 9.06 3.09 -8.41
CA LYS A 139 8.75 1.88 -9.15
C LYS A 139 7.25 1.64 -9.14
N THR A 140 6.75 1.24 -10.30
CA THR A 140 5.36 0.84 -10.46
C THR A 140 5.25 -0.60 -10.97
N ALA A 141 4.08 -1.21 -10.75
CA ALA A 141 3.73 -2.49 -11.32
C ALA A 141 2.25 -2.48 -11.74
N THR A 142 1.82 -3.53 -12.44
CA THR A 142 0.41 -3.90 -12.52
C THR A 142 0.10 -4.84 -11.38
N VAL A 143 -0.96 -4.56 -10.62
CA VAL A 143 -1.40 -5.35 -9.46
C VAL A 143 -2.90 -5.59 -9.57
N ASN A 144 -3.33 -6.85 -9.64
CA ASN A 144 -4.74 -7.23 -9.80
C ASN A 144 -5.42 -6.47 -10.98
N SER A 145 -4.75 -6.40 -12.12
CA SER A 145 -5.16 -5.66 -13.32
C SER A 145 -5.14 -4.12 -13.22
N VAL A 146 -4.72 -3.54 -12.09
CA VAL A 146 -4.53 -2.09 -11.95
C VAL A 146 -3.11 -1.75 -12.36
N GLY A 147 -2.95 -1.00 -13.45
CA GLY A 147 -1.64 -0.53 -13.93
C GLY A 147 -1.10 0.66 -13.15
N ASN A 148 0.21 0.95 -13.32
CA ASN A 148 0.89 2.11 -12.71
C ASN A 148 0.71 2.23 -11.18
N VAL A 149 0.62 1.10 -10.50
CA VAL A 149 0.50 1.03 -9.04
C VAL A 149 1.87 1.29 -8.43
N VAL A 150 1.99 2.26 -7.52
CA VAL A 150 3.25 2.57 -6.83
C VAL A 150 3.58 1.46 -5.85
N THR A 151 4.68 0.75 -6.09
CA THR A 151 5.09 -0.38 -5.26
C THR A 151 6.37 -0.13 -4.45
N ASN A 152 7.20 0.80 -4.90
CA ASN A 152 8.45 1.17 -4.25
C ASN A 152 8.71 2.66 -4.45
N VAL A 153 9.14 3.33 -3.39
CA VAL A 153 9.70 4.68 -3.46
C VAL A 153 10.99 4.71 -2.66
N ILE A 154 12.05 5.24 -3.26
CA ILE A 154 13.37 5.42 -2.63
C ILE A 154 13.78 6.87 -2.82
N GLU A 155 13.87 7.61 -1.72
CA GLU A 155 14.35 8.99 -1.69
C GLU A 155 15.79 9.02 -1.17
N GLY A 156 16.68 9.74 -1.87
CA GLY A 156 18.10 9.76 -1.52
C GLY A 156 18.77 8.41 -1.76
N ALA A 157 18.45 7.76 -2.89
CA ALA A 157 18.94 6.42 -3.23
C ALA A 157 20.48 6.31 -3.33
N ASN A 158 21.16 7.45 -3.46
CA ASN A 158 22.63 7.56 -3.46
C ASN A 158 23.23 7.90 -2.08
N THR A 159 22.41 7.95 -1.03
CA THR A 159 22.86 8.18 0.34
C THR A 159 23.05 6.85 1.06
N SER A 160 23.82 6.85 2.15
CA SER A 160 23.99 5.65 2.98
C SER A 160 22.72 5.21 3.70
N ASN A 161 21.74 6.11 3.81
CA ASN A 161 20.56 5.98 4.64
C ASN A 161 19.32 6.51 3.89
N PRO A 162 18.90 5.84 2.80
CA PRO A 162 17.75 6.29 2.03
C PRO A 162 16.47 6.20 2.85
N THR A 163 15.53 7.09 2.55
CA THR A 163 14.15 6.89 2.96
C THR A 163 13.48 5.98 1.95
N ARG A 164 12.74 4.99 2.43
CA ARG A 164 12.15 3.96 1.59
C ARG A 164 10.71 3.68 1.96
N PHE A 165 9.89 3.43 0.94
CA PHE A 165 8.59 2.82 1.07
C PHE A 165 8.53 1.59 0.16
N GLU A 166 7.98 0.49 0.69
CA GLU A 166 7.74 -0.74 -0.06
C GLU A 166 6.38 -1.34 0.26
N SER A 167 5.62 -1.62 -0.80
CA SER A 167 4.35 -2.34 -0.70
C SER A 167 4.50 -3.80 -0.28
N ASN A 168 5.62 -4.46 -0.62
CA ASN A 168 5.85 -5.89 -0.37
C ASN A 168 4.66 -6.78 -0.81
N ARG A 169 4.04 -7.49 0.14
CA ARG A 169 2.87 -8.35 -0.05
C ARG A 169 1.56 -7.69 0.43
N ALA A 170 1.56 -6.37 0.61
CA ALA A 170 0.39 -5.62 1.04
C ALA A 170 -0.78 -5.78 0.07
N LEU A 171 -1.99 -5.85 0.60
CA LEU A 171 -3.20 -5.89 -0.21
C LEU A 171 -3.48 -4.52 -0.82
N LEU A 172 -3.55 -4.44 -2.13
CA LEU A 172 -4.00 -3.24 -2.83
C LEU A 172 -5.52 -3.10 -2.72
N THR A 173 -5.99 -1.95 -2.24
CA THR A 173 -7.40 -1.61 -2.12
C THR A 173 -7.63 -0.15 -2.49
N ASP A 174 -8.90 0.25 -2.62
CA ASP A 174 -9.32 1.65 -2.76
C ASP A 174 -8.60 2.38 -3.92
N THR A 175 -8.53 1.69 -5.05
CA THR A 175 -7.86 2.16 -6.26
C THR A 175 -8.76 3.07 -7.09
N GLY A 176 -8.13 3.94 -7.85
CA GLY A 176 -8.80 4.74 -8.86
C GLY A 176 -7.80 5.49 -9.72
N GLY A 177 -8.32 6.24 -10.68
CA GLY A 177 -7.51 7.03 -11.58
C GLY A 177 -8.35 7.96 -12.44
N ASN A 178 -7.69 8.66 -13.36
CA ASN A 178 -8.37 9.51 -14.35
C ASN A 178 -7.71 9.40 -15.73
N THR A 179 -8.33 10.03 -16.72
CA THR A 179 -7.87 9.99 -18.11
C THR A 179 -6.58 10.77 -18.37
N VAL A 180 -6.10 11.56 -17.41
CA VAL A 180 -4.85 12.33 -17.54
C VAL A 180 -3.66 11.63 -16.85
N GLY A 181 -3.78 10.34 -16.57
CA GLY A 181 -2.67 9.53 -16.06
C GLY A 181 -2.47 9.60 -14.55
N VAL A 182 -3.42 10.16 -13.79
CA VAL A 182 -3.40 10.06 -12.32
C VAL A 182 -3.89 8.67 -11.92
N ASN A 183 -3.15 8.01 -11.03
CA ASN A 183 -3.56 6.75 -10.39
C ASN A 183 -3.36 6.85 -8.88
N TRP A 184 -4.26 6.27 -8.09
CA TRP A 184 -4.12 6.19 -6.64
C TRP A 184 -4.53 4.83 -6.13
N GLY A 185 -4.15 4.56 -4.88
CA GLY A 185 -4.52 3.34 -4.19
C GLY A 185 -4.03 3.33 -2.75
N ARG A 186 -4.44 2.30 -2.04
CA ARG A 186 -4.10 2.08 -0.64
C ARG A 186 -3.56 0.68 -0.43
N TRP A 187 -2.44 0.58 0.27
CA TRP A 187 -1.82 -0.66 0.69
C TRP A 187 -2.23 -1.00 2.12
N GLN A 188 -2.96 -2.10 2.26
CA GLN A 188 -3.39 -2.65 3.54
C GLN A 188 -2.45 -3.77 3.98
N ASP A 189 -1.92 -3.64 5.20
CA ASP A 189 -1.07 -4.61 5.91
C ASP A 189 0.22 -4.99 5.15
N GLY A 190 1.28 -5.43 5.84
CA GLY A 190 2.45 -6.01 5.18
C GLY A 190 3.32 -5.09 4.32
N TRP A 191 3.03 -3.78 4.25
CA TRP A 191 3.94 -2.77 3.68
C TRP A 191 5.05 -2.42 4.69
N ASN A 192 6.15 -1.85 4.22
CA ASN A 192 7.28 -1.42 5.06
C ASN A 192 7.75 -0.03 4.67
N ALA A 193 8.28 0.72 5.63
CA ALA A 193 9.00 1.96 5.38
C ALA A 193 10.32 2.00 6.17
N SER A 194 11.28 2.75 5.66
CA SER A 194 12.47 3.13 6.41
C SER A 194 12.66 4.63 6.33
N LEU A 195 12.91 5.27 7.47
CA LEU A 195 13.18 6.69 7.58
C LEU A 195 14.67 6.87 7.83
N SER A 196 15.37 7.50 6.87
CA SER A 196 16.82 7.69 6.97
C SER A 196 17.57 6.39 7.31
N GLY A 197 17.27 5.30 6.60
CA GLY A 197 17.85 3.97 6.84
C GLY A 197 17.35 3.22 8.07
N THR A 198 16.55 3.84 8.94
CA THR A 198 15.96 3.18 10.11
C THR A 198 14.63 2.54 9.72
N GLY A 199 14.54 1.21 9.80
CA GLY A 199 13.29 0.50 9.55
C GLY A 199 12.23 0.91 10.56
N THR A 200 11.01 1.20 10.08
CA THR A 200 9.86 1.50 10.91
C THR A 200 8.77 0.45 10.69
N GLY A 201 8.06 0.10 11.75
CA GLY A 201 6.87 -0.74 11.64
C GLY A 201 5.76 -0.01 10.89
N SER A 202 4.85 -0.77 10.30
CA SER A 202 3.62 -0.23 9.71
C SER A 202 2.53 -0.06 10.77
N ALA A 203 1.87 1.08 10.82
CA ALA A 203 0.59 1.25 11.52
C ALA A 203 -0.49 1.71 10.53
N GLY A 204 -1.64 1.04 10.54
CA GLY A 204 -2.69 1.31 9.57
C GLY A 204 -2.24 1.08 8.14
N HIS A 205 -2.75 1.89 7.21
CA HIS A 205 -2.55 1.71 5.78
C HIS A 205 -1.61 2.76 5.19
N ALA A 206 -0.97 2.43 4.07
CA ALA A 206 -0.20 3.38 3.28
C ALA A 206 -0.99 3.79 2.02
N HIS A 207 -1.00 5.08 1.72
CA HIS A 207 -1.75 5.65 0.62
C HIS A 207 -0.77 6.21 -0.40
N TYR A 208 -1.08 6.06 -1.69
CA TYR A 208 -0.33 6.70 -2.75
C TYR A 208 -1.25 7.37 -3.77
N ILE A 209 -0.75 8.43 -4.37
CA ILE A 209 -1.28 9.02 -5.60
C ILE A 209 -0.11 9.38 -6.51
N TYR A 210 -0.22 9.04 -7.79
CA TYR A 210 0.87 9.04 -8.75
C TYR A 210 0.43 9.67 -10.07
N SER A 211 1.36 10.32 -10.75
CA SER A 211 1.21 10.76 -12.13
C SER A 211 2.56 10.93 -12.82
N ASP A 212 2.61 10.65 -14.12
CA ASP A 212 3.72 10.99 -15.01
C ASP A 212 3.49 12.29 -15.81
N GLN A 213 2.33 12.93 -15.65
CA GLN A 213 1.92 14.15 -16.37
C GLN A 213 2.11 15.41 -15.51
N VAL A 214 3.25 15.56 -14.84
CA VAL A 214 3.51 16.73 -13.98
C VAL A 214 3.58 18.01 -14.81
N THR A 215 2.90 19.06 -14.35
CA THR A 215 2.95 20.39 -14.99
C THR A 215 4.36 20.94 -14.91
N THR A 216 4.93 21.32 -16.05
CA THR A 216 6.26 21.92 -16.07
C THR A 216 6.23 23.33 -15.45
N PRO A 217 7.17 23.69 -14.55
CA PRO A 217 7.17 25.01 -13.90
C PRO A 217 7.22 26.21 -14.87
N SER A 218 7.79 26.04 -16.06
CA SER A 218 7.80 27.06 -17.12
C SER A 218 6.40 27.45 -17.60
N ASN A 219 5.39 26.60 -17.37
CA ASN A 219 4.03 26.86 -17.80
C ASN A 219 3.25 27.72 -16.78
N TYR A 220 3.68 27.79 -15.51
CA TYR A 220 2.93 28.50 -14.47
C TYR A 220 2.71 29.99 -14.74
N PRO A 221 3.69 30.78 -15.20
CA PRO A 221 3.49 32.22 -15.40
C PRO A 221 2.41 32.57 -16.45
N ALA A 222 2.06 31.62 -17.33
CA ALA A 222 1.00 31.79 -18.33
C ALA A 222 -0.40 31.46 -17.79
N LEU A 223 -0.52 30.94 -16.57
CA LEU A 223 -1.78 30.53 -15.96
C LEU A 223 -2.29 31.62 -15.01
N SER A 224 -3.60 31.83 -15.00
CA SER A 224 -4.28 32.67 -14.00
C SER A 224 -4.49 31.91 -12.69
N SER A 225 -4.78 32.62 -11.60
CA SER A 225 -5.28 32.03 -10.37
C SER A 225 -6.46 31.08 -10.61
N ALA A 226 -6.58 30.08 -9.74
CA ALA A 226 -7.51 28.96 -9.90
C ALA A 226 -8.00 28.44 -8.55
N SER A 227 -9.22 27.93 -8.54
CA SER A 227 -9.79 27.17 -7.42
C SER A 227 -9.90 25.72 -7.86
N PHE A 228 -9.39 24.81 -7.05
CA PHE A 228 -9.42 23.38 -7.27
C PHE A 228 -10.34 22.71 -6.26
N ASN A 229 -11.20 21.82 -6.73
CA ASN A 229 -12.16 21.07 -5.91
C ASN A 229 -11.81 19.58 -5.90
N TYR A 230 -12.05 18.91 -4.78
CA TYR A 230 -11.89 17.46 -4.65
C TYR A 230 -12.74 16.69 -5.66
N VAL A 231 -12.11 15.76 -6.39
CA VAL A 231 -12.79 14.90 -7.39
C VAL A 231 -12.44 13.41 -7.27
N GLY A 232 -11.47 13.04 -6.42
CA GLY A 232 -11.06 11.65 -6.24
C GLY A 232 -9.88 11.49 -5.29
N GLY A 233 -9.42 10.26 -5.10
CA GLY A 233 -8.38 9.91 -4.14
C GLY A 233 -8.79 8.74 -3.26
N THR A 234 -7.93 8.37 -2.33
CA THR A 234 -8.22 7.28 -1.38
C THR A 234 -9.16 7.74 -0.27
N LYS A 235 -10.05 6.86 0.19
CA LYS A 235 -10.67 6.89 1.50
C LYS A 235 -9.60 6.93 2.59
N PRO A 236 -9.48 8.05 3.35
CA PRO A 236 -8.46 8.18 4.37
C PRO A 236 -8.64 7.12 5.46
N THR A 237 -7.56 6.80 6.17
CA THR A 237 -7.60 5.86 7.29
C THR A 237 -7.07 6.47 8.57
N ASP A 238 -7.56 5.96 9.69
CA ASP A 238 -7.00 6.25 11.00
C ASP A 238 -5.77 5.38 11.34
N GLU A 239 -5.23 5.55 12.54
CA GLU A 239 -4.10 4.78 13.08
C GLU A 239 -4.35 3.28 13.29
N LEU A 240 -5.57 2.81 13.02
CA LEU A 240 -5.99 1.41 13.06
C LEU A 240 -6.32 0.88 11.65
N GLY A 241 -6.05 1.65 10.59
CA GLY A 241 -6.37 1.28 9.20
C GLY A 241 -7.86 1.38 8.86
N ARG A 242 -8.71 1.90 9.75
CA ARG A 242 -10.14 1.96 9.50
C ARG A 242 -10.46 3.08 8.53
N ALA A 243 -11.08 2.71 7.41
CA ALA A 243 -11.40 3.62 6.33
C ALA A 243 -12.51 4.60 6.70
N GLY A 244 -12.36 5.81 6.19
CA GLY A 244 -13.32 6.89 6.32
C GLY A 244 -13.67 7.51 4.95
N SER A 245 -13.89 8.83 4.92
CA SER A 245 -14.22 9.54 3.68
C SER A 245 -13.74 10.98 3.70
N ILE A 246 -13.40 11.54 2.55
CA ILE A 246 -13.21 12.98 2.36
C ILE A 246 -14.59 13.56 2.04
N THR A 247 -15.07 14.48 2.87
CA THR A 247 -16.39 15.11 2.69
C THR A 247 -16.29 16.37 1.84
N SER A 248 -15.19 17.12 1.97
CA SER A 248 -14.83 18.21 1.06
C SER A 248 -13.34 18.50 1.14
N ALA A 249 -12.75 18.92 0.03
CA ALA A 249 -11.44 19.54 0.04
C ALA A 249 -11.35 20.57 -1.09
N THR A 250 -10.69 21.69 -0.82
CA THR A 250 -10.47 22.76 -1.81
C THR A 250 -9.05 23.30 -1.71
N MET A 251 -8.53 23.80 -2.84
CA MET A 251 -7.22 24.45 -2.90
C MET A 251 -7.32 25.69 -3.79
N ASN A 252 -6.93 26.86 -3.27
CA ASN A 252 -6.88 28.09 -4.06
C ASN A 252 -5.43 28.44 -4.37
N VAL A 253 -5.17 28.74 -5.63
CA VAL A 253 -3.82 28.83 -6.18
C VAL A 253 -3.65 30.13 -6.96
N ASP A 254 -2.49 30.74 -6.80
CA ASP A 254 -1.99 31.83 -7.63
C ASP A 254 -0.74 31.33 -8.37
N PHE A 255 -0.88 31.13 -9.69
CA PHE A 255 0.22 30.66 -10.53
C PHE A 255 1.21 31.76 -10.89
N ALA A 256 0.82 33.04 -10.82
CA ALA A 256 1.72 34.16 -11.09
C ALA A 256 2.75 34.30 -9.97
N THR A 257 2.32 34.15 -8.71
CA THR A 257 3.21 34.16 -7.54
C THR A 257 3.71 32.75 -7.16
N GLN A 258 3.22 31.71 -7.82
CA GLN A 258 3.51 30.29 -7.53
C GLN A 258 3.21 29.91 -6.07
N GLN A 259 2.03 30.31 -5.61
CA GLN A 259 1.57 30.15 -4.24
C GLN A 259 0.23 29.41 -4.15
N ILE A 260 0.11 28.53 -3.16
CA ILE A 260 -1.17 28.02 -2.68
C ILE A 260 -1.60 28.99 -1.58
N ASN A 261 -2.70 29.70 -1.80
CA ASN A 261 -3.23 30.71 -0.89
C ASN A 261 -4.07 30.10 0.23
N SER A 262 -4.73 28.97 -0.06
CA SER A 262 -5.46 28.19 0.93
C SER A 262 -5.60 26.74 0.50
N TYR A 263 -5.68 25.86 1.49
CA TYR A 263 -5.99 24.45 1.35
C TYR A 263 -6.95 24.08 2.47
N THR A 264 -8.08 23.48 2.16
CA THR A 264 -9.02 22.97 3.16
C THR A 264 -9.30 21.50 2.93
N LEU A 265 -9.46 20.75 4.00
CA LEU A 265 -9.72 19.32 3.99
C LEU A 265 -10.66 18.98 5.15
N ASN A 266 -11.85 18.51 4.82
CA ASN A 266 -12.78 17.91 5.75
C ASN A 266 -12.89 16.42 5.45
N ALA A 267 -12.67 15.60 6.47
CA ALA A 267 -12.69 14.15 6.36
C ALA A 267 -13.28 13.52 7.61
N THR A 268 -13.74 12.29 7.47
CA THR A 268 -14.22 11.46 8.58
C THR A 268 -13.41 10.18 8.63
N THR A 269 -13.30 9.61 9.83
CA THR A 269 -12.89 8.23 10.12
C THR A 269 -13.85 7.68 11.18
N PRO A 270 -13.93 6.37 11.47
CA PRO A 270 -14.91 5.87 12.44
C PRO A 270 -14.83 6.58 13.80
N GLY A 271 -15.95 7.21 14.18
CA GLY A 271 -16.10 7.98 15.42
C GLY A 271 -15.45 9.37 15.43
N ARG A 272 -14.86 9.83 14.31
CA ARG A 272 -14.05 11.06 14.27
C ARG A 272 -14.31 11.90 13.03
N THR A 273 -14.29 13.21 13.20
CA THR A 273 -14.37 14.19 12.10
C THR A 273 -13.18 15.13 12.18
N TRP A 274 -12.53 15.34 11.05
CA TRP A 274 -11.34 16.15 10.87
C TRP A 274 -11.67 17.34 10.00
N ALA A 275 -11.40 18.55 10.50
CA ALA A 275 -11.52 19.79 9.74
C ALA A 275 -10.16 20.48 9.77
N LEU A 276 -9.42 20.38 8.66
CA LEU A 276 -8.03 20.80 8.54
C LEU A 276 -7.90 21.89 7.49
N SER A 277 -6.99 22.84 7.73
CA SER A 277 -6.72 23.91 6.78
C SER A 277 -5.28 24.38 6.83
N ALA A 278 -4.80 24.87 5.69
CA ALA A 278 -3.65 25.75 5.61
C ALA A 278 -4.10 27.05 4.97
N ALA A 279 -3.61 28.17 5.49
CA ALA A 279 -3.86 29.49 4.96
C ALA A 279 -2.54 30.25 4.84
N GLY A 280 -2.50 31.18 3.88
CA GLY A 280 -1.34 32.02 3.62
C GLY A 280 -0.63 31.62 2.33
N ALA A 281 0.32 32.46 1.92
CA ALA A 281 1.06 32.35 0.67
C ALA A 281 2.13 31.23 0.74
N ILE A 282 1.73 29.98 0.54
CA ILE A 282 2.63 28.82 0.61
C ILE A 282 3.21 28.54 -0.78
N GLY A 283 4.53 28.67 -0.95
CA GLY A 283 5.17 28.44 -2.24
C GLY A 283 5.04 26.99 -2.74
N PHE A 284 4.94 26.81 -4.06
CA PHE A 284 4.79 25.48 -4.68
C PHE A 284 5.90 24.50 -4.31
N ALA A 285 7.16 24.95 -4.19
CA ALA A 285 8.25 24.09 -3.77
C ALA A 285 8.06 23.54 -2.34
N THR A 286 7.57 24.37 -1.42
CA THR A 286 7.26 23.99 -0.04
C THR A 286 6.10 22.99 0.00
N ALA A 287 5.04 23.26 -0.75
CA ALA A 287 3.90 22.36 -0.83
C ALA A 287 4.29 21.03 -1.47
N LYS A 288 5.08 21.05 -2.55
CA LYS A 288 5.60 19.84 -3.20
C LYS A 288 6.42 19.00 -2.24
N ALA A 289 7.24 19.61 -1.39
CA ALA A 289 8.05 18.91 -0.39
C ALA A 289 7.24 18.29 0.78
N GLY A 290 5.90 18.35 0.75
CA GLY A 290 5.05 17.84 1.83
C GLY A 290 4.98 18.76 3.05
N ASN A 291 5.36 20.03 2.90
CA ASN A 291 5.45 20.99 4.01
C ASN A 291 4.31 22.01 3.99
N LEU A 292 3.15 21.67 3.43
CA LEU A 292 1.93 22.47 3.56
C LEU A 292 1.36 22.23 4.97
N ALA A 293 1.66 23.11 5.91
CA ALA A 293 1.28 22.94 7.32
C ALA A 293 -0.24 23.04 7.51
N LEU A 294 -0.84 21.96 8.02
CA LEU A 294 -2.27 21.89 8.32
C LEU A 294 -2.51 22.17 9.80
N ASN A 295 -3.52 22.98 10.07
CA ASN A 295 -4.04 23.26 11.40
C ASN A 295 -5.56 23.12 11.38
N GLY A 296 -6.13 22.64 12.47
CA GLY A 296 -7.59 22.53 12.57
C GLY A 296 -8.04 21.73 13.77
N THR A 297 -9.16 21.02 13.60
CA THR A 297 -9.80 20.30 14.68
C THR A 297 -10.07 18.83 14.37
N CYS A 298 -10.07 18.01 15.42
CA CYS A 298 -10.64 16.67 15.41
C CYS A 298 -11.78 16.56 16.45
N THR A 299 -13.00 16.36 15.99
CA THR A 299 -14.14 15.99 16.85
C THR A 299 -14.15 14.48 17.05
N GLY A 300 -14.30 14.03 18.30
CA GLY A 300 -14.26 12.60 18.66
C GLY A 300 -12.85 12.05 18.95
N CYS A 301 -11.83 12.91 18.91
CA CYS A 301 -10.47 12.61 19.36
C CYS A 301 -10.30 12.90 20.87
N SER A 302 -9.22 12.41 21.49
CA SER A 302 -8.91 12.69 22.90
C SER A 302 -8.65 14.18 23.18
N THR A 303 -8.19 14.92 22.16
CA THR A 303 -8.10 16.38 22.16
C THR A 303 -8.68 16.93 20.87
N THR A 304 -9.10 18.21 20.88
CA THR A 304 -9.78 18.81 19.74
C THR A 304 -8.83 19.44 18.73
N THR A 305 -7.59 19.77 19.09
CA THR A 305 -6.64 20.43 18.19
C THR A 305 -5.89 19.40 17.36
N ALA A 306 -5.94 19.56 16.04
CA ALA A 306 -5.22 18.73 15.08
C ALA A 306 -4.17 19.55 14.32
N VAL A 307 -2.99 18.98 14.14
CA VAL A 307 -1.89 19.53 13.34
C VAL A 307 -1.41 18.49 12.35
N GLY A 308 -0.93 18.94 11.19
CA GLY A 308 -0.59 18.03 10.13
C GLY A 308 0.23 18.66 9.03
N ASN A 309 0.42 17.89 7.97
CA ASN A 309 1.01 18.37 6.74
C ASN A 309 0.24 17.80 5.55
N ALA A 310 0.31 18.49 4.44
CA ALA A 310 -0.02 17.95 3.14
C ALA A 310 1.08 18.27 2.14
N SER A 311 1.00 17.59 1.01
CA SER A 311 1.76 17.86 -0.19
C SER A 311 0.84 18.37 -1.31
N ALA A 312 1.40 19.02 -2.32
CA ALA A 312 0.65 19.36 -3.52
C ALA A 312 1.54 19.41 -4.76
N GLU A 313 1.05 18.87 -5.87
CA GLU A 313 1.69 18.99 -7.18
C GLU A 313 0.64 19.07 -8.29
N PHE A 314 0.92 19.89 -9.32
CA PHE A 314 -0.02 20.17 -10.41
C PHE A 314 0.19 19.22 -11.59
N ILE A 315 -0.91 18.71 -12.15
CA ILE A 315 -0.92 17.69 -13.20
C ILE A 315 -1.63 18.21 -14.46
N GLY A 316 -1.09 17.83 -15.62
CA GLY A 316 -1.55 18.19 -16.96
C GLY A 316 -0.90 19.48 -17.50
N GLY A 317 -0.84 19.64 -18.82
CA GLY A 317 -0.10 20.75 -19.46
C GLY A 317 -0.49 22.16 -19.00
N ASN A 318 -1.73 22.33 -18.52
CA ASN A 318 -2.30 23.60 -18.03
C ASN A 318 -2.60 23.58 -16.51
N ALA A 319 -2.03 22.65 -15.74
CA ALA A 319 -2.37 22.43 -14.33
C ALA A 319 -3.89 22.28 -14.11
N ASN A 320 -4.57 21.48 -14.94
CA ASN A 320 -6.02 21.26 -14.80
C ASN A 320 -6.37 20.43 -13.55
N TYR A 321 -5.39 19.71 -13.01
CA TYR A 321 -5.52 18.87 -11.83
C TYR A 321 -4.41 19.17 -10.82
N ALA A 322 -4.64 18.79 -9.57
CA ALA A 322 -3.62 18.75 -8.55
C ALA A 322 -3.74 17.45 -7.73
N ILE A 323 -2.62 16.86 -7.36
CA ILE A 323 -2.57 15.70 -6.47
C ILE A 323 -1.99 16.11 -5.12
N SER A 324 -2.41 15.44 -4.06
CA SER A 324 -2.01 15.70 -2.68
C SER A 324 -1.97 14.39 -1.89
N SER A 325 -0.98 14.26 -1.03
CA SER A 325 -1.04 13.38 0.14
C SER A 325 -1.18 14.25 1.39
N PHE A 326 -1.88 13.76 2.40
CA PHE A 326 -2.05 14.48 3.64
C PHE A 326 -1.97 13.55 4.83
N GLY A 327 -1.70 14.16 5.98
CA GLY A 327 -2.03 13.57 7.24
C GLY A 327 -2.07 14.60 8.35
N ALA A 328 -2.82 14.28 9.40
CA ALA A 328 -2.82 15.01 10.66
C ALA A 328 -2.82 14.07 11.86
N SER A 329 -2.43 14.62 13.00
CA SER A 329 -2.55 13.99 14.30
C SER A 329 -2.95 15.02 15.35
N ILE A 330 -3.46 14.53 16.47
CA ILE A 330 -3.55 15.32 17.69
C ILE A 330 -2.23 15.26 18.47
N GLY A 331 -2.05 16.14 19.47
CA GLY A 331 -0.74 16.40 20.09
C GLY A 331 0.00 15.20 20.71
N ASP A 332 -0.71 14.12 21.07
CA ASP A 332 -0.12 12.88 21.62
C ASP A 332 0.04 11.76 20.57
N ASN A 333 -0.28 12.04 19.29
CA ASN A 333 -0.28 11.09 18.18
C ASN A 333 -1.20 9.86 18.39
N SER A 334 -2.10 9.88 19.38
CA SER A 334 -3.01 8.75 19.67
C SER A 334 -4.13 8.62 18.64
N ASN A 335 -4.55 9.75 18.07
CA ASN A 335 -5.47 9.79 16.95
C ASN A 335 -4.80 10.44 15.73
N GLN A 336 -4.86 9.76 14.59
CA GLN A 336 -4.25 10.22 13.36
C GLN A 336 -5.18 9.97 12.17
N ILE A 337 -4.92 10.67 11.08
CA ILE A 337 -5.55 10.46 9.78
C ILE A 337 -4.49 10.63 8.69
N VAL A 338 -4.53 9.75 7.68
CA VAL A 338 -3.70 9.82 6.47
C VAL A 338 -4.53 9.52 5.24
N GLY A 339 -4.15 10.08 4.09
CA GLY A 339 -4.83 9.85 2.83
C GLY A 339 -4.24 10.61 1.64
N THR A 340 -4.91 10.49 0.49
CA THR A 340 -4.57 11.22 -0.73
C THR A 340 -5.82 11.86 -1.33
N ALA A 341 -5.62 12.94 -2.08
CA ALA A 341 -6.67 13.69 -2.74
C ALA A 341 -6.23 14.13 -4.15
N LEU A 342 -7.11 13.93 -5.11
CA LEU A 342 -7.08 14.51 -6.45
C LEU A 342 -8.06 15.68 -6.48
N PHE A 343 -7.59 16.80 -7.02
CA PHE A 343 -8.38 17.98 -7.25
C PHE A 343 -8.44 18.33 -8.74
N GLN A 344 -9.50 19.02 -9.13
CA GLN A 344 -9.70 19.54 -10.48
C GLN A 344 -10.12 21.02 -10.41
N ARG A 345 -9.56 21.82 -11.32
CA ARG A 345 -9.88 23.25 -11.50
C ARG A 345 -11.27 23.46 -12.12
#